data_AF-A0AAN9YWL8-F1
#
_entry.id   AF-A0AAN9YWL8-F1
#
_cell.length_a   1.000
_cell.length_b   1.000
_cell.length_c   1.000
_cell.angle_alpha   90.00
_cell.angle_beta   90.00
_cell.angle_gamma   90.00
#
_symmetry.space_group_name_H-M   'P 1'
#
loop_
_entity.id
_entity.type
_entity.pdbx_description
1 polymer ?
#
loop_
_entity_poly.entity_id
_entity_poly.type
_entity_poly.pdbx_seq_one_letter_code
_entity_poly.pdbx_strand_id
1 'polypeptide(L)'
;MSSYMMRIQNDAISQSFVEIPEVKSSPFQGLESRPIIEKLEVLGSVLNEQANLLDEWRENVIQLLLRPLVDEEGEAEITGEEYEDSTKIQDDLMAYTLVLRAAIADRQDAPSGLVNDRVKYETRVAKRLAKEGDGPAPEKVLELLDQREQSRPEQESGCFRGIITELRELATKLRHDAAGGSDRARIELEIVQKQLNLTQDQIGEQNKASSALERELDRFTLAMNARVEYYRQLQAVSDTVAVRERAENENIDAIMSTLLIEEQSTQRRFITAQSKHRYRESSGFMIRGKSC
;
A
#
# COMPACT_ATOMS: atom_id res chain seq x y z
N MET A 1 7.63 0.78 19.21
CA MET A 1 6.90 1.14 17.97
C MET A 1 7.90 1.27 16.81
N SER A 2 7.68 0.61 15.67
CA SER A 2 8.60 0.63 14.51
C SER A 2 8.71 2.02 13.89
N SER A 3 9.87 2.36 13.30
CA SER A 3 10.10 3.65 12.60
C SER A 3 9.04 3.94 11.52
N TYR A 4 8.54 2.89 10.86
CA TYR A 4 7.47 3.01 9.86
C TYR A 4 6.12 3.41 10.47
N MET A 5 5.75 2.85 11.61
CA MET A 5 4.48 3.17 12.30
C MET A 5 4.50 4.59 12.86
N MET A 6 5.63 5.01 13.46
CA MET A 6 5.80 6.39 13.95
C MET A 6 5.67 7.41 12.81
N ARG A 7 6.16 7.07 11.62
CA ARG A 7 5.98 7.92 10.45
C ARG A 7 4.52 8.01 10.01
N ILE A 8 3.80 6.89 9.93
CA ILE A 8 2.36 6.89 9.60
C ILE A 8 1.56 7.70 10.62
N GLN A 9 1.89 7.56 11.92
CA GLN A 9 1.25 8.34 12.98
C GLN A 9 1.51 9.83 12.83
N ASN A 10 2.75 10.24 12.55
CA ASN A 10 3.08 11.64 12.27
C ASN A 10 2.33 12.14 11.04
N ASP A 11 2.32 11.37 9.95
CA ASP A 11 1.63 11.74 8.71
C ASP A 11 0.12 11.91 8.95
N ALA A 12 -0.49 11.08 9.81
CA ALA A 12 -1.88 11.20 10.22
C ALA A 12 -2.15 12.46 11.06
N ILE A 13 -1.27 12.78 12.02
CA ILE A 13 -1.41 13.98 12.86
C ILE A 13 -1.26 15.26 12.01
N SER A 14 -0.31 15.28 11.08
CA SER A 14 -0.05 16.43 10.21
C SER A 14 -0.90 16.46 8.93
N GLN A 15 -1.77 15.47 8.71
CA GLN A 15 -2.58 15.31 7.49
C GLN A 15 -1.73 15.40 6.22
N SER A 16 -0.55 14.77 6.21
CA SER A 16 0.44 14.87 5.13
C SER A 16 0.44 13.66 4.18
N PHE A 17 -0.67 12.93 4.13
CA PHE A 17 -0.89 11.86 3.17
C PHE A 17 -1.11 12.43 1.76
N VAL A 18 -1.02 11.56 0.75
CA VAL A 18 -1.18 11.95 -0.65
C VAL A 18 -2.60 12.50 -0.89
N GLU A 19 -2.70 13.68 -1.50
CA GLU A 19 -3.96 14.23 -1.98
C GLU A 19 -4.19 13.83 -3.44
N ILE A 20 -5.40 13.36 -3.75
CA ILE A 20 -5.79 13.03 -5.11
C ILE A 20 -6.45 14.27 -5.73
N PRO A 21 -5.85 14.90 -6.75
CA PRO A 21 -6.42 16.09 -7.36
C PRO A 21 -7.72 15.74 -8.09
N GLU A 22 -8.72 16.61 -7.97
CA GLU A 22 -9.99 16.48 -8.68
C GLU A 22 -9.79 16.73 -10.19
N VAL A 23 -10.39 15.90 -11.03
CA VAL A 23 -10.52 16.15 -12.46
C VAL A 23 -11.60 17.20 -12.67
N LYS A 24 -11.20 18.40 -13.10
CA LYS A 24 -12.11 19.55 -13.24
C LYS A 24 -12.74 19.60 -14.63
N SER A 25 -14.01 19.96 -14.70
CA SER A 25 -14.68 20.28 -15.98
C SER A 25 -14.01 21.49 -16.65
N SER A 26 -14.07 21.54 -17.97
CA SER A 26 -13.53 22.70 -18.68
C SER A 26 -14.46 23.91 -18.51
N PRO A 27 -13.97 25.08 -18.09
CA PRO A 27 -14.79 26.29 -18.06
C PRO A 27 -15.02 26.86 -19.47
N PHE A 28 -14.33 26.34 -20.48
CA PHE A 28 -14.43 26.80 -21.86
C PHE A 28 -15.40 25.91 -22.64
N GLN A 29 -16.35 26.54 -23.33
CA GLN A 29 -17.38 25.83 -24.10
C GLN A 29 -17.19 26.13 -25.60
N GLY A 30 -16.86 25.09 -26.36
CA GLY A 30 -16.78 25.14 -27.82
C GLY A 30 -17.94 24.35 -28.43
N LEU A 31 -18.46 24.80 -29.57
CA LEU A 31 -19.57 24.09 -30.25
C LEU A 31 -19.11 22.76 -30.85
N GLU A 32 -17.91 22.74 -31.41
CA GLU A 32 -17.34 21.58 -32.13
C GLU A 32 -16.56 20.68 -31.18
N SER A 33 -16.01 21.24 -30.10
CA SER A 33 -15.29 20.46 -29.08
C SER A 33 -16.18 19.85 -28.00
N ARG A 34 -17.45 20.29 -27.91
CA ARG A 34 -18.43 19.78 -26.94
C ARG A 34 -18.45 18.26 -26.76
N PRO A 35 -18.60 17.42 -27.81
CA PRO A 35 -18.65 15.97 -27.61
C PRO A 35 -17.34 15.38 -27.08
N ILE A 36 -16.20 16.04 -27.33
CA ILE A 36 -14.89 15.60 -26.83
C ILE A 36 -14.77 15.93 -25.33
N ILE A 37 -15.26 17.10 -24.91
CA ILE A 37 -15.24 17.53 -23.51
C ILE A 37 -16.27 16.76 -22.67
N GLU A 38 -17.43 16.42 -23.23
CA GLU A 38 -18.41 15.58 -22.53
C GLU A 38 -17.79 14.21 -22.15
N LYS A 39 -16.96 13.61 -23.01
CA LYS A 39 -16.19 12.40 -22.66
C LYS A 39 -15.21 12.64 -21.51
N LEU A 40 -14.52 13.80 -21.51
CA LEU A 40 -13.60 14.17 -20.43
C LEU A 40 -14.32 14.33 -19.11
N GLU A 41 -15.51 14.93 -19.10
CA GLU A 41 -16.32 15.13 -17.90
C GLU A 41 -16.82 13.81 -17.33
N VAL A 42 -17.29 12.88 -18.17
CA VAL A 42 -17.68 11.53 -17.74
C VAL A 42 -16.49 10.75 -17.17
N LEU A 43 -15.35 10.77 -17.86
CA LEU A 43 -14.14 10.11 -17.35
C LEU A 43 -13.70 10.74 -16.01
N GLY A 44 -13.76 12.07 -15.93
CA GLY A 44 -13.42 12.82 -14.73
C GLY A 44 -14.33 12.50 -13.55
N SER A 45 -15.64 12.40 -13.76
CA SER A 45 -16.59 12.07 -12.69
C SER A 45 -16.31 10.69 -12.10
N VAL A 46 -16.09 9.68 -12.95
CA VAL A 46 -15.76 8.33 -12.49
C VAL A 46 -14.44 8.31 -11.69
N LEU A 47 -13.42 9.05 -12.16
CA LEU A 47 -12.15 9.14 -11.44
C LEU A 47 -12.23 9.91 -10.12
N ASN A 48 -13.14 10.88 -10.02
CA ASN A 48 -13.39 11.60 -8.77
C ASN A 48 -14.14 10.71 -7.78
N GLU A 49 -15.12 9.92 -8.23
CA GLU A 49 -15.78 8.91 -7.39
C GLU A 49 -14.79 7.85 -6.89
N GLN A 50 -13.94 7.33 -7.79
CA GLN A 50 -12.86 6.41 -7.41
C GLN A 50 -11.89 7.03 -6.39
N ALA A 51 -11.61 8.33 -6.49
CA ALA A 51 -10.74 9.02 -5.52
C ALA A 51 -11.33 8.99 -4.10
N ASN A 52 -12.65 9.21 -3.97
CA ASN A 52 -13.33 9.14 -2.68
C ASN A 52 -13.23 7.73 -2.05
N LEU A 53 -13.41 6.68 -2.85
CA LEU A 53 -13.25 5.30 -2.36
C LEU A 53 -11.81 4.97 -1.97
N LEU A 54 -10.84 5.45 -2.75
CA LEU A 54 -9.43 5.30 -2.39
C LEU A 54 -9.14 5.95 -1.04
N ASP A 55 -9.65 7.15 -0.79
CA ASP A 55 -9.47 7.84 0.48
C ASP A 55 -10.12 7.08 1.65
N GLU A 56 -11.33 6.55 1.47
CA GLU A 56 -11.99 5.72 2.47
C GLU A 56 -11.18 4.44 2.80
N TRP A 57 -10.73 3.72 1.77
CA TRP A 57 -9.94 2.51 1.97
C TRP A 57 -8.57 2.80 2.59
N ARG A 58 -7.93 3.91 2.22
CA ARG A 58 -6.66 4.37 2.82
C ARG A 58 -6.85 4.70 4.29
N GLU A 59 -7.92 5.40 4.64
CA GLU A 59 -8.25 5.73 6.03
C GLU A 59 -8.47 4.45 6.85
N ASN A 60 -9.19 3.46 6.32
CA ASN A 60 -9.34 2.15 6.98
C ASN A 60 -7.98 1.47 7.23
N VAL A 61 -7.08 1.49 6.24
CA VAL A 61 -5.72 0.94 6.42
C VAL A 61 -4.94 1.72 7.49
N ILE A 62 -5.01 3.04 7.51
CA ILE A 62 -4.34 3.88 8.51
C ILE A 62 -4.87 3.54 9.92
N GLN A 63 -6.19 3.48 10.10
CA GLN A 63 -6.80 3.14 11.38
C GLN A 63 -6.42 1.75 11.85
N LEU A 64 -6.46 0.75 10.96
CA LEU A 64 -6.04 -0.60 11.27
C LEU A 64 -4.56 -0.64 11.67
N LEU A 65 -3.67 0.03 10.92
CA LEU A 65 -2.23 0.10 11.21
C LEU A 65 -1.90 0.82 12.51
N LEU A 66 -2.68 1.83 12.90
CA LEU A 66 -2.48 2.60 14.14
C LEU A 66 -3.12 1.97 15.37
N ARG A 67 -3.95 0.93 15.20
CA ARG A 67 -4.54 0.20 16.33
C ARG A 67 -3.44 -0.41 17.20
N PRO A 68 -3.48 -0.22 18.55
CA PRO A 68 -2.51 -0.81 19.46
C PRO A 68 -2.37 -2.31 19.28
N LEU A 69 -1.16 -2.82 19.49
CA LEU A 69 -0.84 -4.24 19.27
C LEU A 69 -1.13 -5.12 20.49
N VAL A 70 -1.16 -4.51 21.67
CA VAL A 70 -1.40 -5.11 22.98
C VAL A 70 -2.15 -4.05 23.79
N ASP A 71 -3.12 -4.44 24.61
CA ASP A 71 -3.79 -3.49 25.51
C ASP A 71 -2.80 -3.06 26.61
N GLU A 72 -2.25 -1.85 26.50
CA GLU A 72 -1.31 -1.30 27.49
C GLU A 72 -2.02 -0.83 28.78
N GLU A 73 -3.35 -0.79 28.82
CA GLU A 73 -4.12 -0.11 29.89
C GLU A 73 -5.07 -1.00 30.72
N GLY A 74 -5.01 -2.33 30.62
CA GLY A 74 -5.86 -3.22 31.42
C GLY A 74 -5.10 -4.09 32.40
N GLU A 75 -5.53 -4.11 33.68
CA GLU A 75 -5.32 -5.24 34.60
C GLU A 75 -6.08 -6.51 34.11
N ALA A 76 -6.12 -6.76 32.81
CA ALA A 76 -6.74 -7.92 32.20
C ALA A 76 -5.66 -8.99 32.00
N GLU A 77 -5.96 -10.22 32.41
CA GLU A 77 -5.11 -11.37 32.11
C GLU A 77 -4.96 -11.48 30.59
N ILE A 78 -3.73 -11.68 30.10
CA ILE A 78 -3.44 -11.94 28.69
C ILE A 78 -4.02 -13.33 28.38
N THR A 79 -5.29 -13.40 27.98
CA THR A 79 -6.06 -14.64 27.79
C THR A 79 -5.79 -15.33 26.45
N GLY A 80 -5.05 -14.69 25.54
CA GLY A 80 -4.80 -15.18 24.18
C GLY A 80 -5.83 -14.73 23.14
N GLU A 81 -6.97 -14.16 23.56
CA GLU A 81 -8.01 -13.61 22.67
C GLU A 81 -7.49 -12.42 21.82
N GLU A 82 -6.51 -11.66 22.33
CA GLU A 82 -5.85 -10.56 21.62
C GLU A 82 -5.11 -11.00 20.33
N TYR A 83 -4.66 -12.26 20.27
CA TYR A 83 -3.97 -12.79 19.09
C TYR A 83 -4.95 -13.08 17.95
N GLU A 84 -6.15 -13.57 18.26
CA GLU A 84 -7.19 -13.82 17.26
C GLU A 84 -7.64 -12.50 16.59
N ASP A 85 -7.75 -11.43 17.39
CA ASP A 85 -8.05 -10.09 16.89
C ASP A 85 -6.92 -9.51 16.03
N SER A 86 -5.66 -9.80 16.37
CA SER A 86 -4.51 -9.40 15.55
C SER A 86 -4.48 -10.09 14.18
N THR A 87 -4.77 -11.39 14.13
CA THR A 87 -4.85 -12.12 12.86
C THR A 87 -5.96 -11.58 11.97
N LYS A 88 -7.14 -11.27 12.53
CA LYS A 88 -8.24 -10.63 11.78
C LYS A 88 -7.83 -9.27 11.22
N ILE A 89 -7.17 -8.43 12.02
CA ILE A 89 -6.64 -7.13 11.56
C ILE A 89 -5.63 -7.32 10.42
N GLN A 90 -4.77 -8.33 10.52
CA GLN A 90 -3.78 -8.63 9.49
C GLN A 90 -4.43 -9.08 8.18
N ASP A 91 -5.46 -9.91 8.25
CA ASP A 91 -6.23 -10.37 7.09
C ASP A 91 -6.97 -9.20 6.42
N ASP A 92 -7.60 -8.32 7.21
CA ASP A 92 -8.25 -7.10 6.69
C ASP A 92 -7.24 -6.18 6.00
N LEU A 93 -6.07 -5.95 6.61
CA LEU A 93 -4.99 -5.15 6.01
C LEU A 93 -4.53 -5.73 4.67
N MET A 94 -4.45 -7.05 4.55
CA MET A 94 -4.11 -7.73 3.29
C MET A 94 -5.21 -7.53 2.23
N ALA A 95 -6.48 -7.61 2.62
CA ALA A 95 -7.62 -7.37 1.73
C ALA A 95 -7.64 -5.93 1.19
N TYR A 96 -7.50 -4.93 2.07
CA TYR A 96 -7.44 -3.52 1.66
C TYR A 96 -6.21 -3.24 0.77
N THR A 97 -5.03 -3.74 1.14
CA THR A 97 -3.80 -3.52 0.35
C THR A 97 -3.91 -4.08 -1.06
N LEU A 98 -4.52 -5.26 -1.21
CA LEU A 98 -4.79 -5.87 -2.52
C LEU A 98 -5.66 -4.96 -3.38
N VAL A 99 -6.77 -4.46 -2.83
CA VAL A 99 -7.76 -3.67 -3.58
C VAL A 99 -7.22 -2.27 -3.87
N LEU A 100 -6.52 -1.64 -2.92
CA LEU A 100 -5.83 -0.36 -3.13
C LEU A 100 -4.82 -0.45 -4.27
N ARG A 101 -4.00 -1.50 -4.30
CA ARG A 101 -3.08 -1.74 -5.42
C ARG A 101 -3.82 -1.80 -6.75
N ALA A 102 -4.95 -2.50 -6.75
CA ALA A 102 -5.73 -2.72 -7.95
C ALA A 102 -6.43 -1.45 -8.46
N ALA A 103 -6.94 -0.62 -7.55
CA ALA A 103 -7.60 0.65 -7.88
C ALA A 103 -6.58 1.73 -8.29
N ILE A 104 -5.40 1.77 -7.66
CA ILE A 104 -4.31 2.65 -8.11
C ILE A 104 -3.87 2.30 -9.53
N ALA A 105 -3.77 1.01 -9.87
CA ALA A 105 -3.49 0.58 -11.24
C ALA A 105 -4.60 1.00 -12.22
N ASP A 106 -5.89 0.80 -11.88
CA ASP A 106 -6.98 1.28 -12.73
C ASP A 106 -6.89 2.79 -12.99
N ARG A 107 -6.48 3.56 -11.96
CA ARG A 107 -6.28 5.00 -12.08
C ARG A 107 -5.13 5.35 -13.03
N GLN A 108 -4.06 4.56 -13.08
CA GLN A 108 -2.95 4.74 -14.02
C GLN A 108 -3.30 4.34 -15.46
N ASP A 109 -4.23 3.40 -15.60
CA ASP A 109 -4.74 2.98 -16.90
C ASP A 109 -5.53 4.13 -17.56
N ALA A 110 -6.24 4.98 -16.80
CA ALA A 110 -7.06 6.05 -17.35
C ALA A 110 -6.30 7.15 -18.12
N PRO A 111 -5.13 7.66 -17.65
CA PRO A 111 -4.30 8.58 -18.43
C PRO A 111 -3.68 7.96 -19.68
N SER A 112 -3.27 6.69 -19.61
CA SER A 112 -2.43 6.04 -20.63
C SER A 112 -3.22 5.23 -21.66
N GLY A 113 -4.37 4.68 -21.26
CA GLY A 113 -5.14 3.66 -21.97
C GLY A 113 -4.49 2.27 -21.93
N LEU A 114 -3.40 2.08 -21.19
CA LEU A 114 -2.71 0.80 -21.06
C LEU A 114 -3.21 0.10 -19.82
N VAL A 115 -3.58 -1.19 -19.95
CA VAL A 115 -4.10 -1.96 -18.82
C VAL A 115 -2.99 -2.76 -18.13
N ASN A 116 -2.97 -2.74 -16.80
CA ASN A 116 -2.07 -3.59 -16.03
C ASN A 116 -2.58 -5.05 -15.93
N ASP A 117 -2.19 -5.89 -16.89
CA ASP A 117 -2.60 -7.31 -16.95
C ASP A 117 -2.20 -8.13 -15.73
N ARG A 118 -1.10 -7.76 -15.06
CA ARG A 118 -0.65 -8.45 -13.85
C ARG A 118 -1.64 -8.23 -12.71
N VAL A 119 -2.03 -6.99 -12.46
CA VAL A 119 -3.02 -6.63 -11.44
C VAL A 119 -4.37 -7.29 -11.74
N LYS A 120 -4.77 -7.33 -13.02
CA LYS A 120 -5.97 -8.02 -13.48
C LYS A 120 -5.95 -9.52 -13.21
N TYR A 121 -4.79 -10.16 -13.34
CA TYR A 121 -4.62 -11.57 -13.00
C TYR A 121 -4.66 -11.79 -11.48
N GLU A 122 -3.92 -10.98 -10.71
CA GLU A 122 -3.86 -11.05 -9.25
C GLU A 122 -5.25 -10.91 -8.61
N THR A 123 -6.02 -9.89 -9.01
CA THR A 123 -7.40 -9.68 -8.54
C THR A 123 -8.35 -10.81 -8.92
N ARG A 124 -8.21 -11.38 -10.12
CA ARG A 124 -9.02 -12.54 -10.54
C ARG A 124 -8.73 -13.78 -9.70
N VAL A 125 -7.46 -14.04 -9.41
CA VAL A 125 -7.06 -15.16 -8.55
C VAL A 125 -7.58 -14.96 -7.13
N ALA A 126 -7.41 -13.76 -6.57
CA ALA A 126 -7.91 -13.43 -5.25
C ALA A 126 -9.43 -13.56 -5.15
N LYS A 127 -10.19 -13.07 -6.14
CA LYS A 127 -11.65 -13.22 -6.19
C LYS A 127 -12.08 -14.68 -6.26
N ARG A 128 -11.33 -15.53 -6.97
CA ARG A 128 -11.62 -16.97 -7.05
C ARG A 128 -11.38 -17.65 -5.69
N LEU A 129 -10.23 -17.42 -5.07
CA LEU A 129 -9.91 -17.98 -3.75
C LEU A 129 -10.94 -17.54 -2.71
N ALA A 130 -11.29 -16.25 -2.70
CA ALA A 130 -12.27 -15.73 -1.76
C ALA A 130 -13.67 -16.37 -1.92
N LYS A 131 -14.08 -16.72 -3.15
CA LYS A 131 -15.32 -17.47 -3.40
C LYS A 131 -15.28 -18.91 -2.90
N GLU A 132 -14.09 -19.49 -2.82
CA GLU A 132 -13.86 -20.83 -2.27
C GLU A 132 -13.73 -20.79 -0.73
N GLY A 133 -13.79 -19.59 -0.12
CA GLY A 133 -13.57 -19.38 1.31
C GLY A 133 -12.09 -19.32 1.71
N ASP A 134 -11.18 -19.25 0.73
CA ASP A 134 -9.74 -19.24 0.92
C ASP A 134 -9.16 -17.82 0.82
N GLY A 135 -8.02 -17.63 1.49
CA GLY A 135 -7.27 -16.37 1.49
C GLY A 135 -7.62 -15.44 2.66
N PRO A 136 -6.94 -14.29 2.76
CA PRO A 136 -7.14 -13.35 3.86
C PRO A 136 -8.48 -12.62 3.70
N ALA A 137 -9.28 -12.60 4.77
CA ALA A 137 -10.60 -11.97 4.84
C ALA A 137 -11.46 -12.15 3.56
N PRO A 138 -11.87 -13.40 3.21
CA PRO A 138 -12.54 -13.71 1.94
C PRO A 138 -13.78 -12.84 1.66
N GLU A 139 -14.64 -12.65 2.66
CA GLU A 139 -15.85 -11.84 2.54
C GLU A 139 -15.53 -10.37 2.22
N LYS A 140 -14.53 -9.81 2.91
CA LYS A 140 -14.05 -8.45 2.72
C LYS A 140 -13.42 -8.27 1.33
N VAL A 141 -12.64 -9.24 0.87
CA VAL A 141 -12.06 -9.22 -0.49
C VAL A 141 -13.16 -9.17 -1.54
N LEU A 142 -14.23 -9.96 -1.39
CA LEU A 142 -15.36 -9.94 -2.33
C LEU A 142 -16.07 -8.58 -2.32
N GLU A 143 -16.38 -8.06 -1.13
CA GLU A 143 -17.01 -6.75 -0.94
C GLU A 143 -16.21 -5.64 -1.63
N LEU A 144 -14.92 -5.52 -1.29
CA LEU A 144 -14.04 -4.46 -1.80
C LEU A 144 -13.80 -4.58 -3.32
N LEU A 145 -13.68 -5.81 -3.85
CA LEU A 145 -13.53 -6.00 -5.29
C LEU A 145 -14.81 -5.66 -6.06
N ASP A 146 -15.99 -5.88 -5.46
CA ASP A 146 -17.26 -5.50 -6.07
C ASP A 146 -17.46 -3.97 -6.04
N GLN A 147 -17.07 -3.30 -4.95
CA GLN A 147 -17.02 -1.83 -4.89
C GLN A 147 -16.07 -1.26 -5.96
N ARG A 148 -14.87 -1.83 -6.10
CA ARG A 148 -13.89 -1.44 -7.13
C ARG A 148 -14.46 -1.54 -8.54
N GLU A 149 -15.17 -2.62 -8.85
CA GLU A 149 -15.72 -2.82 -10.20
C GLU A 149 -16.81 -1.77 -10.53
N GLN A 150 -17.54 -1.29 -9.53
CA GLN A 150 -18.54 -0.22 -9.71
C GLN A 150 -17.91 1.15 -9.96
N SER A 151 -16.71 1.40 -9.41
CA SER A 151 -16.01 2.69 -9.53
C SER A 151 -14.91 2.71 -10.60
N ARG A 152 -14.84 1.69 -11.44
CA ARG A 152 -13.80 1.57 -12.46
C ARG A 152 -14.25 2.25 -13.76
N PRO A 153 -13.41 3.09 -14.40
CA PRO A 153 -13.72 3.64 -15.71
C PRO A 153 -14.02 2.53 -16.72
N GLU A 154 -15.19 2.58 -17.36
CA GLU A 154 -15.54 1.66 -18.42
C GLU A 154 -14.60 1.88 -19.62
N GLN A 155 -14.32 0.81 -20.39
CA GLN A 155 -13.50 0.93 -21.60
C GLN A 155 -14.14 1.89 -22.63
N GLU A 156 -15.46 2.05 -22.60
CA GLU A 156 -16.20 2.93 -23.49
C GLU A 156 -16.03 4.43 -23.15
N SER A 157 -15.70 4.74 -21.88
CA SER A 157 -15.41 6.12 -21.44
C SER A 157 -14.11 6.68 -22.03
N GLY A 158 -13.31 5.83 -22.68
CA GLY A 158 -12.04 6.21 -23.31
C GLY A 158 -10.93 6.49 -22.30
N CYS A 159 -9.88 7.16 -22.78
CA CYS A 159 -8.73 7.55 -21.96
C CYS A 159 -8.33 8.99 -22.24
N PHE A 160 -7.64 9.64 -21.31
CA PHE A 160 -7.23 11.04 -21.49
C PHE A 160 -6.33 11.23 -22.72
N ARG A 161 -5.46 10.25 -23.02
CA ARG A 161 -4.61 10.30 -24.22
C ARG A 161 -5.45 10.27 -25.52
N GLY A 162 -6.55 9.53 -25.53
CA GLY A 162 -7.52 9.52 -26.62
C GLY A 162 -8.17 10.89 -26.80
N ILE A 163 -8.66 11.48 -25.70
CA ILE A 163 -9.28 12.82 -25.68
C ILE A 163 -8.30 13.89 -26.19
N ILE A 164 -7.04 13.87 -25.73
CA ILE A 164 -6.00 14.77 -26.24
C ILE A 164 -5.78 14.62 -27.74
N THR A 165 -5.83 13.39 -28.24
CA THR A 165 -5.63 13.12 -29.68
C THR A 165 -6.80 13.70 -30.47
N GLU A 166 -8.05 13.47 -30.04
CA GLU A 166 -9.24 14.07 -30.65
C GLU A 166 -9.19 15.61 -30.64
N LEU A 167 -8.79 16.23 -29.52
CA LEU A 167 -8.63 17.69 -29.40
C LEU A 167 -7.56 18.23 -30.36
N ARG A 168 -6.43 17.52 -30.54
CA ARG A 168 -5.36 17.92 -31.47
C ARG A 168 -5.79 17.81 -32.93
N GLU A 169 -6.54 16.76 -33.27
CA GLU A 169 -7.11 16.61 -34.61
C GLU A 169 -8.11 17.72 -34.91
N LEU A 170 -8.98 18.06 -33.96
CA LEU A 170 -9.92 19.18 -34.08
C LEU A 170 -9.18 20.51 -34.22
N ALA A 171 -8.16 20.77 -33.39
CA ALA A 171 -7.35 21.97 -33.48
C ALA A 171 -6.66 22.11 -34.85
N THR A 172 -6.22 20.99 -35.44
CA THR A 172 -5.58 21.01 -36.76
C THR A 172 -6.57 21.36 -37.87
N LYS A 173 -7.79 20.80 -37.83
CA LYS A 173 -8.87 21.14 -38.76
C LYS A 173 -9.26 22.61 -38.66
N LEU A 174 -9.54 23.09 -37.45
CA LEU A 174 -9.92 24.49 -37.20
C LEU A 174 -8.83 25.48 -37.61
N ARG A 175 -7.54 25.12 -37.48
CA ARG A 175 -6.43 25.95 -37.94
C ARG A 175 -6.44 26.13 -39.46
N HIS A 176 -6.75 25.08 -40.21
CA HIS A 176 -6.88 25.17 -41.65
C HIS A 176 -8.06 26.07 -42.05
N ASP A 177 -9.21 25.92 -41.40
CA ASP A 177 -10.41 26.71 -41.70
C ASP A 177 -10.27 28.18 -41.29
N ALA A 178 -9.56 28.46 -40.19
CA ALA A 178 -9.20 29.81 -39.78
C ALA A 178 -8.24 30.48 -40.79
N ALA A 179 -7.27 29.73 -41.32
CA ALA A 179 -6.39 30.22 -42.39
C ALA A 179 -7.16 30.50 -43.70
N GLY A 180 -8.27 29.78 -43.92
CA GLY A 180 -9.24 30.05 -44.99
C GLY A 180 -10.12 31.29 -44.77
N GLY A 181 -9.94 32.03 -43.67
CA GLY A 181 -10.64 33.29 -43.39
C GLY A 181 -11.90 33.17 -42.52
N SER A 182 -12.16 32.00 -41.91
CA SER A 182 -13.30 31.83 -41.02
C SER A 182 -13.02 32.39 -39.62
N ASP A 183 -13.63 33.52 -39.29
CA ASP A 183 -13.56 34.12 -37.95
C ASP A 183 -14.12 33.18 -36.85
N ARG A 184 -15.16 32.40 -37.19
CA ARG A 184 -15.72 31.39 -36.28
C ARG A 184 -14.69 30.32 -35.94
N ALA A 185 -13.99 29.79 -36.94
CA ALA A 185 -12.98 28.76 -36.74
C ALA A 185 -11.81 29.27 -35.88
N ARG A 186 -11.47 30.56 -35.99
CA ARG A 186 -10.44 31.18 -35.14
C ARG A 186 -10.84 31.20 -33.66
N ILE A 187 -12.08 31.56 -33.34
CA ILE A 187 -12.59 31.59 -31.96
C ILE A 187 -12.64 30.16 -31.40
N GLU A 188 -13.19 29.22 -32.16
CA GLU A 188 -13.28 27.82 -31.75
C GLU A 188 -11.88 27.21 -31.52
N LEU A 189 -10.90 27.54 -32.38
CA LEU A 189 -9.52 27.10 -32.23
C LEU A 189 -8.90 27.58 -30.90
N GLU A 190 -9.17 28.82 -30.49
CA GLU A 190 -8.68 29.36 -29.22
C GLU A 190 -9.26 28.59 -28.02
N ILE A 191 -10.54 28.26 -28.08
CA ILE A 191 -11.24 27.46 -27.06
C ILE A 191 -10.63 26.06 -26.98
N VAL A 192 -10.47 25.38 -28.12
CA VAL A 192 -9.87 24.03 -28.18
C VAL A 192 -8.43 24.04 -27.65
N GLN A 193 -7.64 25.06 -27.96
CA GLN A 193 -6.27 25.15 -27.45
C GLN A 193 -6.23 25.32 -25.92
N LYS A 194 -7.15 26.09 -25.34
CA LYS A 194 -7.30 26.24 -23.89
C LYS A 194 -7.73 24.92 -23.23
N GLN A 195 -8.71 24.23 -23.82
CA GLN A 195 -9.17 22.92 -23.39
C GLN A 195 -8.05 21.86 -23.43
N LEU A 196 -7.25 21.87 -24.51
CA LEU A 196 -6.10 20.98 -24.67
C LEU A 196 -5.06 21.18 -23.57
N ASN A 197 -4.67 22.43 -23.31
CA ASN A 197 -3.70 22.76 -22.26
C ASN A 197 -4.21 22.31 -20.88
N LEU A 198 -5.46 22.63 -20.55
CA LEU A 198 -6.09 22.22 -19.28
C LEU A 198 -6.11 20.70 -19.11
N THR A 199 -6.46 19.96 -20.16
CA THR A 199 -6.47 18.49 -20.13
C THR A 199 -5.07 17.91 -19.95
N GLN A 200 -4.05 18.52 -20.57
CA GLN A 200 -2.65 18.12 -20.42
C GLN A 200 -2.14 18.35 -18.99
N ASP A 201 -2.47 19.49 -18.39
CA ASP A 201 -2.09 19.81 -17.02
C ASP A 201 -2.72 18.82 -16.04
N GLN A 202 -4.01 18.52 -16.20
CA GLN A 202 -4.71 17.53 -15.39
C GLN A 202 -4.07 16.14 -15.47
N ILE A 203 -3.69 15.65 -16.67
CA ILE A 203 -2.95 14.38 -16.79
C ILE A 203 -1.65 14.40 -15.99
N GLY A 204 -0.93 15.53 -16.02
CA GLY A 204 0.30 15.70 -15.26
C GLY A 204 0.08 15.56 -13.75
N GLU A 205 -0.99 16.17 -13.24
CA GLU A 205 -1.40 16.07 -11.84
C GLU A 205 -1.83 14.66 -11.46
N GLN A 206 -2.67 14.01 -12.29
CA GLN A 206 -3.15 12.64 -12.05
C GLN A 206 -2.02 11.61 -12.02
N ASN A 207 -1.04 11.73 -12.93
CA ASN A 207 0.12 10.82 -12.94
C ASN A 207 0.99 11.00 -11.68
N LYS A 208 1.22 12.25 -11.25
CA LYS A 208 1.97 12.53 -10.02
C LYS A 208 1.28 11.95 -8.79
N ALA A 209 -0.03 12.14 -8.68
CA ALA A 209 -0.82 11.59 -7.59
C ALA A 209 -0.78 10.05 -7.59
N SER A 210 -0.96 9.43 -8.75
CA SER A 210 -0.92 7.96 -8.88
C SER A 210 0.43 7.37 -8.44
N SER A 211 1.55 7.96 -8.88
CA SER A 211 2.89 7.54 -8.41
C SER A 211 3.15 7.81 -6.93
N ALA A 212 2.54 8.86 -6.37
CA ALA A 212 2.64 9.15 -4.95
C ALA A 212 1.83 8.14 -4.12
N LEU A 213 0.63 7.76 -4.58
CA LEU A 213 -0.21 6.72 -3.97
C LEU A 213 0.48 5.35 -3.96
N GLU A 214 1.17 4.96 -5.05
CA GLU A 214 1.97 3.72 -5.06
C GLU A 214 3.03 3.72 -3.94
N ARG A 215 3.78 4.82 -3.81
CA ARG A 215 4.80 4.96 -2.77
C ARG A 215 4.20 4.96 -1.37
N GLU A 216 2.98 5.45 -1.22
CA GLU A 216 2.27 5.40 0.05
C GLU A 216 1.80 3.97 0.38
N LEU A 217 1.26 3.25 -0.60
CA LEU A 217 0.89 1.86 -0.45
C LEU A 217 2.09 0.97 -0.10
N ASP A 218 3.27 1.26 -0.67
CA ASP A 218 4.52 0.61 -0.28
C ASP A 218 4.86 0.86 1.20
N ARG A 219 4.63 2.09 1.70
CA ARG A 219 4.82 2.41 3.13
C ARG A 219 3.84 1.64 4.01
N PHE A 220 2.57 1.54 3.62
CA PHE A 220 1.58 0.73 4.33
C PHE A 220 1.98 -0.74 4.37
N THR A 221 2.46 -1.28 3.25
CA THR A 221 2.96 -2.66 3.17
C THR A 221 4.16 -2.89 4.09
N LEU A 222 5.11 -1.95 4.13
CA LEU A 222 6.26 -2.02 5.05
C LEU A 222 5.85 -1.95 6.52
N ALA A 223 4.87 -1.10 6.86
CA ALA A 223 4.34 -1.01 8.22
C ALA A 223 3.59 -2.29 8.63
N MET A 224 2.78 -2.85 7.72
CA MET A 224 2.10 -4.14 7.92
C MET A 224 3.12 -5.25 8.18
N ASN A 225 4.17 -5.35 7.36
CA ASN A 225 5.22 -6.36 7.57
C ASN A 225 5.96 -6.17 8.90
N ALA A 226 6.23 -4.92 9.30
CA ALA A 226 6.83 -4.62 10.59
C ALA A 226 5.92 -5.03 11.77
N ARG A 227 4.60 -4.89 11.62
CA ARG A 227 3.61 -5.36 12.59
C ARG A 227 3.65 -6.89 12.75
N VAL A 228 3.65 -7.63 11.63
CA VAL A 228 3.76 -9.10 11.65
C VAL A 228 5.05 -9.56 12.33
N GLU A 229 6.17 -8.92 12.00
CA GLU A 229 7.47 -9.25 12.60
C GLU A 229 7.50 -8.98 14.12
N TYR A 230 6.85 -7.90 14.57
CA TYR A 230 6.71 -7.63 16.01
C TYR A 230 5.95 -8.75 16.73
N TYR A 231 4.83 -9.23 16.18
CA TYR A 231 4.09 -10.36 16.79
C TYR A 231 4.89 -11.66 16.79
N ARG A 232 5.62 -11.94 15.70
CA ARG A 232 6.52 -13.10 15.63
C ARG A 232 7.59 -13.04 16.73
N GLN A 233 8.15 -11.85 16.99
CA GLN A 233 9.13 -11.66 18.06
C GLN A 233 8.49 -11.80 19.45
N LEU A 234 7.30 -11.24 19.66
CA LEU A 234 6.57 -11.34 20.92
C LEU A 234 6.23 -12.80 21.25
N GLN A 235 5.77 -13.57 20.25
CA GLN A 235 5.51 -14.99 20.38
C GLN A 235 6.78 -15.77 20.76
N ALA A 236 7.91 -15.50 20.08
CA ALA A 236 9.17 -16.15 20.42
C ALA A 236 9.62 -15.87 21.87
N VAL A 237 9.38 -14.66 22.39
CA VAL A 237 9.65 -14.35 23.80
C VAL A 237 8.70 -15.11 24.72
N SER A 238 7.40 -15.14 24.43
CA SER A 238 6.41 -15.90 25.20
C SER A 238 6.78 -17.39 25.29
N ASP A 239 7.15 -18.00 24.16
CA ASP A 239 7.56 -19.40 24.08
C ASP A 239 8.81 -19.69 24.92
N THR A 240 9.74 -18.72 25.05
CA THR A 240 10.95 -18.88 25.89
C THR A 240 10.68 -18.80 27.39
N VAL A 241 9.55 -18.22 27.79
CA VAL A 241 9.16 -18.02 29.20
C VAL A 241 8.13 -19.05 29.65
N ALA A 242 7.66 -19.92 28.75
CA ALA A 242 6.70 -20.97 29.06
C ALA A 242 7.17 -21.84 30.24
N VAL A 243 6.33 -21.88 31.29
CA VAL A 243 6.59 -22.67 32.49
C VAL A 243 6.57 -24.14 32.10
N ARG A 244 7.64 -24.87 32.44
CA ARG A 244 7.73 -26.31 32.18
C ARG A 244 6.54 -27.03 32.83
N GLU A 245 5.73 -27.69 32.00
CA GLU A 245 4.64 -28.54 32.48
C GLU A 245 5.20 -29.68 33.34
N ARG A 246 4.66 -29.82 34.55
CA ARG A 246 5.04 -30.86 35.50
C ARG A 246 4.13 -32.06 35.30
N ALA A 247 4.65 -33.18 34.78
CA ALA A 247 3.90 -34.42 34.80
C ALA A 247 3.82 -34.98 36.24
N GLU A 248 2.66 -35.53 36.62
CA GLU A 248 2.34 -35.98 38.00
C GLU A 248 3.34 -36.99 38.59
N ASN A 249 4.11 -37.70 37.75
CA ASN A 249 5.06 -38.74 38.13
C ASN A 249 6.54 -38.37 37.85
N GLU A 250 6.87 -37.10 37.65
CA GLU A 250 8.25 -36.70 37.36
C GLU A 250 9.17 -36.80 38.58
N ASN A 251 10.31 -37.48 38.41
CA ASN A 251 11.40 -37.48 39.38
C ASN A 251 12.23 -36.18 39.25
N ILE A 252 11.83 -35.17 40.01
CA ILE A 252 12.43 -33.83 40.01
C ILE A 252 13.94 -33.88 40.29
N ASP A 253 14.38 -34.74 41.21
CA ASP A 253 15.79 -34.84 41.58
C ASP A 253 16.64 -35.38 40.43
N ALA A 254 16.13 -36.36 39.69
CA ALA A 254 16.80 -36.89 38.50
C ALA A 254 16.93 -35.82 37.41
N ILE A 255 15.87 -35.06 37.16
CA ILE A 255 15.87 -34.00 36.14
C ILE A 255 16.76 -32.82 36.55
N MET A 256 16.75 -32.46 37.83
CA MET A 256 17.65 -31.43 38.37
C MET A 256 19.12 -31.86 38.22
N SER A 257 19.43 -33.13 38.48
CA SER A 257 20.79 -33.64 38.30
C SER A 257 21.26 -33.59 36.85
N THR A 258 20.39 -33.88 35.88
CA THR A 258 20.72 -33.78 34.46
C THR A 258 20.93 -32.34 34.02
N LEU A 259 20.08 -31.41 34.47
CA LEU A 259 20.22 -29.99 34.15
C LEU A 259 21.51 -29.40 34.72
N LEU A 260 21.91 -29.77 35.94
CA LEU A 260 23.18 -29.34 36.53
C LEU A 260 24.40 -29.85 35.75
N ILE A 261 24.34 -31.09 35.25
CA ILE A 261 25.42 -31.65 34.41
C ILE A 261 25.51 -30.88 33.08
N GLU A 262 24.37 -30.60 32.45
CA GLU A 262 24.31 -29.83 31.21
C GLU A 262 24.80 -28.40 31.39
N GLU A 263 24.41 -27.73 32.48
CA GLU A 263 24.87 -26.39 32.84
C GLU A 263 26.40 -26.36 32.98
N GLN A 264 26.97 -27.27 33.77
CA GLN A 264 28.42 -27.36 33.95
C GLN A 264 29.15 -27.62 32.63
N SER A 265 28.59 -28.47 31.75
CA SER A 265 29.18 -28.75 30.45
C SER A 265 29.19 -27.52 29.54
N THR A 266 28.09 -26.74 29.57
CA THR A 266 27.90 -25.54 28.76
C THR A 266 28.78 -24.41 29.26
N GLN A 267 28.91 -24.26 30.58
CA GLN A 267 29.77 -23.26 31.20
C GLN A 267 31.25 -23.52 30.91
N ARG A 268 31.69 -24.78 30.91
CA ARG A 268 33.06 -25.14 30.47
C ARG A 268 33.31 -24.78 29.01
N ARG A 269 32.35 -25.05 28.12
CA ARG A 269 32.43 -24.66 26.70
C ARG A 269 32.48 -23.15 26.54
N PHE A 270 31.66 -22.41 27.29
CA PHE A 270 31.65 -20.95 27.30
C PHE A 270 33.00 -20.37 27.73
N ILE A 271 33.54 -20.81 28.86
CA ILE A 271 34.85 -20.34 29.36
C ILE A 271 35.96 -20.63 28.33
N THR A 272 35.91 -21.79 27.68
CA THR A 272 36.87 -22.16 26.62
C THR A 272 36.72 -21.28 25.37
N ALA A 273 35.49 -20.95 24.98
CA ALA A 273 35.24 -20.05 23.86
C ALA A 273 35.64 -18.60 24.18
N GLN A 274 35.36 -18.14 25.40
CA GLN A 274 35.71 -16.80 25.88
C GLN A 274 37.23 -16.62 25.98
N SER A 275 37.97 -17.62 26.47
CA SER A 275 39.43 -17.56 26.51
C SER A 275 40.05 -17.51 25.11
N LYS A 276 39.51 -18.29 24.16
CA LYS A 276 39.91 -18.22 22.74
C LYS A 276 39.58 -16.86 22.10
N HIS A 277 38.44 -16.25 22.44
CA HIS A 277 38.08 -14.90 21.99
C HIS A 277 39.07 -13.84 22.50
N ARG A 278 39.35 -13.83 23.81
CA ARG A 278 40.33 -12.92 24.43
C ARG A 278 41.75 -13.10 23.85
N TYR A 279 42.13 -14.33 23.54
CA TYR A 279 43.40 -14.60 22.88
C TYR A 279 43.44 -14.04 21.45
N ARG A 280 42.34 -14.15 20.69
CA ARG A 280 42.22 -13.57 19.34
C ARG A 280 42.26 -12.05 19.34
N GLU A 281 41.61 -11.41 20.31
CA GLU A 281 41.65 -9.94 20.46
C GLU A 281 43.04 -9.44 20.86
N SER A 282 43.70 -10.10 21.82
CA SER A 282 45.06 -9.73 22.23
C SER A 282 46.11 -10.03 21.15
N SER A 283 45.94 -11.10 20.37
CA SER A 283 46.79 -11.42 19.22
C SER A 283 46.53 -10.46 18.04
N GLY A 284 45.30 -9.97 17.85
CA GLY A 284 44.95 -8.95 16.86
C GLY A 284 45.56 -7.57 17.15
N PHE A 285 45.69 -7.21 18.43
CA PHE A 285 46.41 -5.99 18.85
C PHE A 285 47.93 -6.10 18.60
N MET A 286 48.50 -7.30 18.75
CA MET A 286 49.92 -7.56 18.50
C MET A 286 50.32 -7.50 17.01
N ILE A 287 49.39 -7.75 16.09
CA ILE A 287 49.64 -7.67 14.64
C ILE A 287 49.51 -6.23 14.11
N ARG A 288 48.63 -5.39 14.69
CA ARG A 288 48.53 -3.96 14.32
C ARG A 288 49.59 -3.05 14.94
N GLY A 289 50.34 -3.53 15.94
CA GLY A 289 51.44 -2.81 16.58
C GLY A 289 52.83 -3.01 15.93
N LYS A 290 52.93 -3.74 14.81
CA LYS A 290 54.18 -3.92 14.04
C LYS A 290 54.01 -3.42 12.60
N SER A 291 53.85 -2.12 12.46
CA SER A 291 54.12 -1.38 11.23
C SER A 291 54.56 0.02 11.63
N CYS A 292 55.80 0.10 12.12
CA CYS A 292 56.68 1.26 12.02
C CYS A 292 57.96 0.77 11.34
#